data_AF-A0AAI8MIB8-F1
#
_entry.id   AF-A0AAI8MIB8-F1
#
_cell.length_a   1.000
_cell.length_b   1.000
_cell.length_c   1.000
_cell.angle_alpha   90.00
_cell.angle_beta   90.00
_cell.angle_gamma   90.00
#
_symmetry.space_group_name_H-M   'P 1'
#
loop_
_entity.id
_entity.type
_entity.pdbx_description
1 polymer ?
#
loop_
_entity_poly.entity_id
_entity_poly.type
_entity_poly.pdbx_seq_one_letter_code
_entity_poly.pdbx_strand_id
1 'polypeptide(L)'
;MDFTQEKDLQNEIANNQSLQRDICGLLDMDFYQTKFHKETKFINGITADFTLFEKDRIKALMECKGGNIGVTDYVRGIGQIFQYEYFAERGLSVRDYEFYPLCEFSSVYIFPDSVLRNNEFNIGLFKYPQTKKILEVNSHSLAVRLIDENEFAKYAGGG
;
A
#
# COMPACT_ATOMS: atom_id res chain seq x y z
N MET A 1 -2.75 -18.01 -7.64
CA MET A 1 -2.67 -18.15 -6.17
C MET A 1 -3.56 -17.04 -5.65
N ASP A 2 -4.61 -17.33 -4.89
CA ASP A 2 -5.71 -16.35 -4.71
C ASP A 2 -5.46 -15.33 -3.58
N PHE A 3 -4.22 -15.24 -3.10
CA PHE A 3 -3.76 -14.37 -2.01
C PHE A 3 -4.78 -14.23 -0.87
N THR A 4 -5.37 -15.35 -0.45
CA THR A 4 -6.48 -15.37 0.49
C THR A 4 -6.06 -14.78 1.84
N GLN A 5 -4.84 -15.10 2.29
CA GLN A 5 -4.25 -14.50 3.49
C GLN A 5 -3.31 -13.37 3.13
N GLU A 6 -3.27 -12.34 3.97
CA GLU A 6 -2.36 -11.19 3.84
C GLU A 6 -0.89 -11.61 3.72
N LYS A 7 -0.48 -12.62 4.51
CA LYS A 7 0.88 -13.16 4.49
C LYS A 7 1.27 -13.76 3.14
N ASP A 8 0.32 -14.30 2.37
CA ASP A 8 0.61 -14.85 1.05
C ASP A 8 1.06 -13.74 0.10
N LEU A 9 0.32 -12.62 0.08
CA LEU A 9 0.67 -11.45 -0.71
C LEU A 9 1.98 -10.80 -0.22
N GLN A 10 2.17 -10.66 1.09
CA GLN A 10 3.41 -10.14 1.66
C GLN A 10 4.61 -11.02 1.29
N ASN A 11 4.47 -12.35 1.27
CA ASN A 11 5.56 -13.23 0.86
C ASN A 11 5.84 -13.14 -0.64
N GLU A 12 4.81 -13.00 -1.47
CA GLU A 12 5.00 -12.80 -2.91
C GLU A 12 5.74 -11.50 -3.19
N ILE A 13 5.30 -10.38 -2.62
CA ILE A 13 5.96 -9.07 -2.76
C ILE A 13 7.42 -9.15 -2.30
N ALA A 14 7.70 -9.82 -1.18
CA ALA A 14 9.05 -9.90 -0.63
C ALA A 14 10.03 -10.69 -1.53
N ASN A 15 9.54 -11.69 -2.26
CA ASN A 15 10.39 -12.64 -2.98
C ASN A 15 10.36 -12.45 -4.51
N ASN A 16 9.43 -11.65 -5.03
CA ASN A 16 9.24 -11.46 -6.47
C ASN A 16 9.77 -10.09 -6.93
N GLN A 17 10.97 -10.09 -7.53
CA GLN A 17 11.59 -8.87 -8.06
C GLN A 17 10.82 -8.22 -9.22
N SER A 18 10.07 -9.00 -10.01
CA SER A 18 9.24 -8.43 -11.07
C SER A 18 8.10 -7.61 -10.45
N LEU A 19 7.45 -8.18 -9.43
CA LEU A 19 6.38 -7.52 -8.70
C LEU A 19 6.87 -6.26 -7.98
N GLN A 20 8.04 -6.33 -7.33
CA GLN A 20 8.66 -5.15 -6.71
C GLN A 20 8.98 -4.06 -7.74
N ARG A 21 9.45 -4.44 -8.94
CA ARG A 21 9.74 -3.49 -10.01
C ARG A 21 8.48 -2.79 -10.52
N ASP A 22 7.40 -3.52 -10.69
CA ASP A 22 6.11 -2.95 -11.09
C ASP A 22 5.59 -1.99 -10.02
N ILE A 23 5.67 -2.37 -8.73
CA ILE A 23 5.34 -1.49 -7.60
C ILE A 23 6.20 -0.22 -7.64
N CYS A 24 7.52 -0.33 -7.78
CA CYS A 24 8.40 0.83 -7.89
C CYS A 24 8.01 1.74 -9.06
N GLY A 25 7.70 1.18 -10.22
CA GLY A 25 7.25 1.93 -11.39
C GLY A 25 5.97 2.73 -11.14
N LEU A 26 5.01 2.16 -10.42
CA LEU A 26 3.74 2.84 -10.05
C LEU A 26 3.91 3.91 -8.96
N LEU A 27 4.99 3.84 -8.18
CA LEU A 27 5.31 4.77 -7.09
C LEU A 27 6.36 5.82 -7.49
N ASP A 28 6.71 5.91 -8.79
CA ASP A 28 7.75 6.80 -9.30
C ASP A 28 9.10 6.61 -8.57
N MET A 29 9.47 5.35 -8.32
CA MET A 29 10.70 4.94 -7.63
C MET A 29 11.66 4.21 -8.57
N ASP A 30 12.96 4.45 -8.41
CA ASP A 30 14.01 3.66 -9.05
C ASP A 30 14.16 2.32 -8.32
N PHE A 31 13.73 1.24 -8.97
CA PHE A 31 13.82 -0.13 -8.45
C PHE A 31 15.25 -0.49 -8.00
N TYR A 32 16.29 -0.07 -8.72
CA TYR A 32 17.67 -0.43 -8.41
C TYR A 32 18.23 0.32 -7.20
N GLN A 33 17.58 1.40 -6.79
CA GLN A 33 17.92 2.19 -5.61
C GLN A 33 16.92 1.97 -4.46
N THR A 34 15.95 1.08 -4.66
CA THR A 34 14.88 0.81 -3.70
C THR A 34 15.15 -0.44 -2.87
N LYS A 35 14.93 -0.35 -1.56
CA LYS A 35 14.96 -1.49 -0.63
C LYS A 35 13.58 -1.68 0.00
N PHE A 36 13.04 -2.89 -0.08
CA PHE A 36 11.81 -3.29 0.60
C PHE A 36 12.17 -3.90 1.96
N HIS A 37 11.78 -3.25 3.05
CA HIS A 37 11.96 -3.75 4.41
C HIS A 37 10.63 -4.20 5.00
N LYS A 38 10.53 -5.48 5.36
CA LYS A 38 9.33 -6.04 5.99
C LYS A 38 9.17 -5.60 7.44
N GLU A 39 7.91 -5.50 7.88
CA GLU A 39 7.50 -5.46 9.29
C GLU A 39 8.25 -4.41 10.12
N THR A 40 8.35 -3.19 9.59
CA THR A 40 9.03 -2.10 10.29
C THR A 40 8.11 -1.48 11.33
N LYS A 41 8.53 -1.53 12.61
CA LYS A 41 7.75 -1.00 13.72
C LYS A 41 8.05 0.48 13.99
N PHE A 42 7.02 1.31 13.88
CA PHE A 42 7.01 2.75 14.15
C PHE A 42 6.45 3.06 15.56
N ILE A 43 6.30 4.36 15.84
CA ILE A 43 5.77 4.89 17.10
C ILE A 43 4.40 4.27 17.44
N ASN A 44 4.12 4.15 18.75
CA ASN A 44 2.91 3.52 19.29
C ASN A 44 2.71 2.05 18.89
N GLY A 45 3.75 1.40 18.36
CA GLY A 45 3.74 0.00 17.97
C GLY A 45 3.00 -0.28 16.66
N ILE A 46 2.72 0.75 15.87
CA ILE A 46 2.19 0.60 14.52
C ILE A 46 3.30 0.02 13.63
N THR A 47 3.00 -1.06 12.92
CA THR A 47 3.93 -1.71 12.01
C THR A 47 3.49 -1.47 10.57
N ALA A 48 4.44 -1.13 9.70
CA ALA A 48 4.24 -1.16 8.26
C ALA A 48 4.66 -2.52 7.71
N ASP A 49 3.80 -3.11 6.88
CA ASP A 49 4.09 -4.40 6.23
C ASP A 49 5.34 -4.29 5.37
N PHE A 50 5.46 -3.18 4.64
CA PHE A 50 6.71 -2.79 3.99
C PHE A 50 7.03 -1.31 4.19
N THR A 51 8.30 -1.05 4.44
CA THR A 51 8.91 0.27 4.30
C THR A 51 9.80 0.25 3.06
N LEU A 52 9.55 1.17 2.13
CA LEU A 52 10.33 1.29 0.90
C LEU A 52 11.29 2.47 1.04
N PHE A 53 12.59 2.16 0.99
CA PHE A 53 13.66 3.14 1.06
C PHE A 53 14.21 3.39 -0.33
N GLU A 54 14.30 4.64 -0.77
CA GLU A 54 15.01 5.05 -1.98
C GLU A 54 16.15 5.99 -1.57
N LYS A 55 17.40 5.65 -1.90
CA LYS A 55 18.59 6.41 -1.48
C LYS A 55 18.64 6.63 0.05
N ASP A 56 18.35 5.57 0.80
CA ASP A 56 18.33 5.51 2.27
C ASP A 56 17.34 6.49 2.96
N ARG A 57 16.33 6.98 2.22
CA ARG A 57 15.21 7.78 2.74
C ARG A 57 13.89 7.05 2.50
N ILE A 58 12.95 7.19 3.43
CA ILE A 58 11.64 6.52 3.35
C ILE A 58 10.78 7.26 2.34
N LYS A 59 10.47 6.59 1.21
CA LYS A 59 9.63 7.17 0.15
C LYS A 59 8.20 6.62 0.16
N ALA A 60 8.01 5.41 0.67
CA ALA A 60 6.67 4.86 0.85
C ALA A 60 6.58 3.94 2.07
N LEU A 61 5.40 3.94 2.68
CA LEU A 61 4.98 2.94 3.66
C LEU A 61 3.77 2.21 3.10
N MET A 62 3.77 0.89 3.19
CA MET A 62 2.77 0.04 2.55
C MET A 62 2.08 -0.87 3.55
N GLU A 63 0.75 -0.87 3.48
CA GLU A 63 -0.14 -1.81 4.16
C GLU A 63 -0.65 -2.83 3.13
N CYS A 64 -0.55 -4.12 3.43
CA CYS A 64 -1.10 -5.19 2.62
C CYS A 64 -2.41 -5.70 3.22
N LYS A 65 -3.29 -6.24 2.37
CA LYS A 65 -4.40 -7.10 2.81
C LYS A 65 -4.51 -8.33 1.91
N GLY A 66 -5.01 -9.42 2.49
CA GLY A 66 -5.42 -10.60 1.74
C GLY A 66 -6.75 -10.39 1.04
N GLY A 67 -7.15 -11.36 0.21
CA GLY A 67 -8.41 -11.35 -0.53
C GLY A 67 -9.64 -11.67 0.32
N ASN A 68 -9.47 -12.40 1.43
CA ASN A 68 -10.56 -12.75 2.33
C ASN A 68 -10.69 -11.74 3.48
N ILE A 69 -11.08 -10.51 3.13
CA ILE A 69 -11.32 -9.41 4.08
C ILE A 69 -12.75 -8.89 3.97
N GLY A 70 -13.31 -8.46 5.10
CA GLY A 70 -14.56 -7.71 5.15
C GLY A 70 -14.32 -6.20 5.28
N VAL A 71 -15.41 -5.43 5.35
CA VAL A 71 -15.37 -3.96 5.46
C VAL A 71 -14.55 -3.46 6.64
N THR A 72 -14.61 -4.13 7.79
CA THR A 72 -13.86 -3.73 9.00
C THR A 72 -12.35 -3.81 8.79
N ASP A 73 -11.88 -4.90 8.17
CA ASP A 73 -10.46 -5.05 7.84
C ASP A 73 -10.01 -4.06 6.77
N TYR A 74 -10.88 -3.80 5.80
CA TYR A 74 -10.60 -2.81 4.77
C TYR A 74 -10.43 -1.40 5.37
N VAL A 75 -11.36 -0.98 6.23
CA VAL A 75 -11.31 0.31 6.95
C VAL A 75 -10.13 0.38 7.92
N ARG A 76 -9.76 -0.74 8.55
CA ARG A 76 -8.56 -0.80 9.40
C ARG A 76 -7.29 -0.50 8.60
N GLY A 77 -7.15 -1.06 7.40
CA GLY A 77 -6.04 -0.74 6.50
C GLY A 77 -6.01 0.73 6.08
N ILE A 78 -7.17 1.34 5.84
CA ILE A 78 -7.27 2.79 5.61
C ILE A 78 -6.74 3.58 6.82
N GLY A 79 -7.13 3.17 8.03
CA GLY A 79 -6.63 3.79 9.27
C GLY A 79 -5.10 3.71 9.39
N GLN A 80 -4.50 2.59 8.98
CA GLN A 80 -3.04 2.41 8.99
C GLN A 80 -2.34 3.37 8.01
N ILE A 81 -2.82 3.48 6.76
CA ILE A 81 -2.21 4.39 5.79
C ILE A 81 -2.39 5.88 6.15
N PHE A 82 -3.45 6.25 6.89
CA PHE A 82 -3.55 7.60 7.49
C PHE A 82 -2.46 7.86 8.51
N GLN A 83 -2.12 6.86 9.34
CA GLN A 83 -1.02 7.00 10.29
C GLN A 83 0.33 7.11 9.57
N TYR A 84 0.50 6.42 8.44
CA TYR A 84 1.72 6.52 7.64
C TYR A 84 1.93 7.92 7.05
N GLU A 85 0.89 8.53 6.48
CA GLU A 85 0.92 9.93 6.05
C GLU A 85 1.30 10.86 7.21
N TYR A 86 0.66 10.69 8.36
CA TYR A 86 0.96 11.48 9.55
C TYR A 86 2.41 11.31 10.04
N PHE A 87 2.99 10.11 9.93
CA PHE A 87 4.40 9.89 10.25
C PHE A 87 5.32 10.67 9.33
N ALA A 88 5.05 10.67 8.02
CA ALA A 88 5.82 11.46 7.06
C ALA A 88 5.67 12.96 7.30
N GLU A 89 4.45 13.46 7.54
CA GLU A 89 4.15 14.87 7.85
C GLU A 89 4.94 15.40 9.05
N ARG A 90 5.11 14.55 10.07
CA ARG A 90 5.73 14.91 11.34
C ARG A 90 7.18 14.45 11.47
N GLY A 91 7.73 13.74 10.48
CA GLY A 91 9.06 13.16 10.55
C GLY A 91 9.21 12.11 11.66
N LEU A 92 8.15 11.36 11.97
CA LEU A 92 8.13 10.35 13.04
C LEU A 92 8.74 9.04 12.54
N SER A 93 10.05 9.05 12.31
CA SER A 93 10.75 7.94 11.67
C SER A 93 11.28 6.90 12.65
N VAL A 94 11.68 5.78 12.08
CA VAL A 94 12.46 4.75 12.77
C VAL A 94 13.95 5.02 12.53
N ARG A 95 14.77 4.87 13.58
CA ARG A 95 16.25 4.92 13.48
C ARG A 95 16.78 6.19 12.78
N ASP A 96 16.08 7.31 12.93
CA ASP A 96 16.42 8.60 12.35
C ASP A 96 16.51 8.63 10.82
N TYR A 97 15.88 7.68 10.12
CA TYR A 97 15.76 7.76 8.66
C TYR A 97 14.86 8.92 8.26
N GLU A 98 15.29 9.72 7.29
CA GLU A 98 14.46 10.81 6.79
C GLU A 98 13.36 10.31 5.86
N PHE A 99 12.17 10.90 5.95
CA PHE A 99 11.16 10.76 4.92
C PHE A 99 11.49 11.64 3.70
N TYR A 100 11.00 11.25 2.53
CA TYR A 100 10.85 12.18 1.41
C TYR A 100 9.88 13.31 1.77
N PRO A 101 9.96 14.48 1.10
CA PRO A 101 8.93 15.51 1.22
C PRO A 101 7.54 14.92 0.98
N LEU A 102 6.52 15.42 1.69
CA LEU A 102 5.18 14.81 1.65
C LEU A 102 4.59 14.69 0.24
N CYS A 103 4.91 15.64 -0.65
CA CYS A 103 4.47 15.61 -2.06
C CYS A 103 5.11 14.49 -2.90
N GLU A 104 6.17 13.86 -2.41
CA GLU A 104 6.87 12.71 -3.03
C GLU A 104 6.69 11.42 -2.22
N PHE A 105 6.11 11.49 -1.02
CA PHE A 105 5.83 10.35 -0.17
C PHE A 105 4.54 9.65 -0.59
N SER A 106 4.49 8.32 -0.46
CA SER A 106 3.27 7.53 -0.72
C SER A 106 2.86 6.69 0.50
N SER A 107 1.60 6.83 0.90
CA SER A 107 0.93 5.90 1.82
C SER A 107 0.19 4.84 0.99
N VAL A 108 0.78 3.66 0.88
CA VAL A 108 0.37 2.63 -0.08
C VAL A 108 -0.58 1.63 0.57
N TYR A 109 -1.69 1.33 -0.10
CA TYR A 109 -2.58 0.26 0.27
C TYR A 109 -2.67 -0.75 -0.87
N ILE A 110 -2.26 -1.99 -0.61
CA ILE A 110 -2.18 -3.03 -1.65
C ILE A 110 -2.98 -4.28 -1.27
N PHE A 111 -3.74 -4.79 -2.22
CA PHE A 111 -4.58 -5.99 -2.03
C PHE A 111 -4.79 -6.73 -3.37
N PRO A 112 -5.20 -8.00 -3.33
CA PRO A 112 -5.52 -8.73 -4.55
C PRO A 112 -6.84 -8.30 -5.16
N ASP A 113 -6.99 -8.57 -6.46
CA ASP A 113 -8.19 -8.31 -7.26
C ASP A 113 -9.49 -8.94 -6.72
N SER A 114 -9.38 -9.96 -5.87
CA SER A 114 -10.52 -10.55 -5.15
C SER A 114 -11.20 -9.58 -4.20
N VAL A 115 -10.51 -8.57 -3.67
CA VAL A 115 -11.10 -7.53 -2.81
C VAL A 115 -12.08 -6.66 -3.61
N LEU A 116 -11.77 -6.30 -4.85
CA LEU A 116 -12.70 -5.49 -5.68
C LEU A 116 -13.85 -6.31 -6.25
N ARG A 117 -13.70 -7.63 -6.33
CA ARG A 117 -14.81 -8.54 -6.65
C ARG A 117 -15.73 -8.78 -5.45
N ASN A 118 -15.29 -8.43 -4.24
CA ASN A 118 -16.14 -8.49 -3.06
C ASN A 118 -17.16 -7.34 -3.12
N ASN A 119 -18.45 -7.67 -3.30
CA ASN A 119 -19.54 -6.70 -3.42
C ASN A 119 -20.10 -6.24 -2.06
N GLU A 120 -19.45 -6.57 -0.93
CA GLU A 120 -19.90 -6.17 0.40
C GLU A 120 -19.66 -4.68 0.71
N PHE A 121 -18.71 -4.03 0.03
CA PHE A 121 -18.41 -2.63 0.24
C PHE A 121 -17.90 -1.96 -1.04
N ASN A 122 -18.01 -0.63 -1.06
CA ASN A 122 -17.60 0.19 -2.19
C ASN A 122 -16.37 1.01 -1.80
N ILE A 123 -15.23 0.70 -2.41
CA ILE A 123 -13.97 1.40 -2.13
C ILE A 123 -14.04 2.91 -2.45
N GLY A 124 -14.89 3.28 -3.41
CA GLY A 124 -15.15 4.67 -3.82
C GLY A 124 -15.75 5.55 -2.73
N LEU A 125 -16.38 4.96 -1.72
CA LEU A 125 -17.15 5.69 -0.71
C LEU A 125 -16.40 5.88 0.62
N PHE A 126 -15.13 5.46 0.70
CA PHE A 126 -14.30 5.72 1.86
C PHE A 126 -13.44 6.97 1.70
N LYS A 127 -13.05 7.56 2.84
CA LYS A 127 -12.07 8.63 2.90
C LYS A 127 -10.68 8.03 3.04
N TYR A 128 -9.71 8.61 2.35
CA TYR A 128 -8.31 8.18 2.33
C TYR A 128 -7.35 9.35 2.58
N PRO A 129 -6.08 9.08 2.95
CA PRO A 129 -5.03 10.11 3.03
C PRO A 129 -4.75 10.77 1.68
N GLN A 130 -4.10 11.94 1.69
CA GLN A 130 -3.78 12.70 0.47
C GLN A 130 -2.71 12.00 -0.37
N THR A 131 -1.72 11.41 0.28
CA THR A 131 -0.57 10.69 -0.29
C THR A 131 -0.90 9.25 -0.71
N LYS A 132 -2.18 8.90 -0.77
CA LYS A 132 -2.60 7.52 -1.01
C LYS A 132 -2.12 7.00 -2.37
N LYS A 133 -1.70 5.74 -2.39
CA LYS A 133 -1.58 4.94 -3.62
C LYS A 133 -2.27 3.62 -3.39
N ILE A 134 -3.37 3.38 -4.10
CA ILE A 134 -4.17 2.16 -3.94
C ILE A 134 -3.84 1.21 -5.08
N LEU A 135 -3.22 0.09 -4.75
CA LEU A 135 -2.70 -0.86 -5.71
C LEU A 135 -3.53 -2.15 -5.68
N GLU A 136 -3.92 -2.63 -6.86
CA GLU A 136 -4.52 -3.94 -7.04
C GLU A 136 -3.50 -4.88 -7.67
N VAL A 137 -3.38 -6.10 -7.11
CA VAL A 137 -2.60 -7.19 -7.71
C VAL A 137 -3.53 -8.23 -8.31
N ASN A 138 -3.35 -8.53 -9.59
CA ASN A 138 -4.08 -9.63 -10.20
C ASN A 138 -3.55 -10.98 -9.69
N SER A 139 -4.41 -11.78 -9.06
CA SER A 139 -4.04 -13.04 -8.37
C SER A 139 -3.51 -14.15 -9.31
N HIS A 140 -3.65 -13.98 -10.63
CA HIS A 140 -3.21 -14.95 -11.63
C HIS A 140 -1.96 -14.51 -12.38
N SER A 141 -1.97 -13.28 -12.90
CA SER A 141 -0.88 -12.73 -13.72
C SER A 141 0.20 -12.02 -12.91
N LEU A 142 -0.09 -11.68 -11.64
CA LEU A 142 0.74 -10.84 -10.76
C LEU A 142 0.96 -9.41 -11.28
N ALA A 143 0.24 -9.00 -12.32
CA ALA A 143 0.25 -7.62 -12.77
C ALA A 143 -0.29 -6.72 -11.64
N VAL A 144 0.43 -5.63 -11.37
CA VAL A 144 0.01 -4.59 -10.43
C VAL A 144 -0.54 -3.41 -11.22
N ARG A 145 -1.63 -2.84 -10.73
CA ARG A 145 -2.13 -1.57 -11.26
C ARG A 145 -2.48 -0.60 -10.14
N LEU A 146 -2.37 0.69 -10.45
CA LEU A 146 -2.88 1.77 -9.62
C LEU A 146 -4.37 1.97 -9.91
N ILE A 147 -5.18 2.04 -8.86
CA ILE A 147 -6.57 2.49 -8.96
C ILE A 147 -6.53 4.02 -8.91
N ASP A 148 -6.81 4.67 -10.04
CA ASP A 148 -6.77 6.12 -10.16
C ASP A 148 -8.05 6.80 -9.64
N GLU A 149 -8.02 8.13 -9.50
CA GLU A 149 -9.17 8.91 -9.01
C GLU A 149 -10.41 8.78 -9.92
N ASN A 150 -10.24 8.55 -11.22
CA ASN A 150 -11.37 8.38 -12.14
C ASN A 150 -12.06 7.04 -11.89
N GLU A 151 -11.29 5.98 -11.63
CA GLU A 151 -11.83 4.69 -11.20
C GLU A 151 -12.50 4.79 -9.84
N PHE A 152 -11.89 5.46 -8.87
CA PHE A 152 -12.53 5.76 -7.57
C PHE A 152 -13.89 6.46 -7.75
N ALA A 153 -13.95 7.46 -8.63
CA ALA A 153 -15.20 8.16 -8.93
C ALA A 153 -16.25 7.25 -9.60
N LYS A 154 -15.84 6.32 -10.46
CA LYS A 154 -16.75 5.32 -11.04
C LYS A 154 -17.31 4.38 -9.97
N TYR A 155 -16.48 3.95 -9.04
CA TYR A 155 -16.94 3.17 -7.89
C TYR A 155 -17.94 3.98 -7.06
N ALA A 156 -17.64 5.23 -6.71
CA ALA A 156 -18.52 6.08 -5.91
C ALA A 156 -19.86 6.42 -6.59
N GLY A 157 -19.87 6.60 -7.92
CA GLY A 157 -21.06 6.99 -8.68
C GLY A 157 -22.00 5.83 -9.07
N GLY A 158 -21.61 4.58 -8.80
CA GLY A 158 -22.40 3.37 -9.11
C GLY A 158 -23.26 2.85 -7.97
N GLY A 159 -23.42 3.61 -6.88
CA GLY A 159 -24.22 3.25 -5.70
C GLY A 159 -25.68 3.69 -5.77
#